data_AF-A0A183SXC1-F1
#
_entry.id   AF-A0A183SXC1-F1
#
_cell.length_a   1.000
_cell.length_b   1.000
_cell.length_c   1.000
_cell.angle_alpha   90.00
_cell.angle_beta   90.00
_cell.angle_gamma   90.00
#
_symmetry.space_group_name_H-M   'P 1'
#
loop_
_entity.id
_entity.type
_entity.pdbx_description
1 polymer ?
#
loop_
_entity_poly.entity_id
_entity_poly.type
_entity_poly.pdbx_seq_one_letter_code
_entity_poly.pdbx_strand_id
1 'polypeptide(L)'
;MDPMLTTESAHAYVKLFYKHITQLGPRYKPLRHIKRRTTNPSVKVINTPDQDATDFTKCLQIVSRAITSMSTSDTVQKISCIVVLYGSGGRADHELGILKTLFIARDLTELPVLLVTESSISWLLIKGSNIVMLESQHIGAYCGLIPIGHSSNVTTTGLEWNLDNQILDFEGLVSTSNKVKDTKITIICDHPILFTIENLMNISP
;
A
#
# COMPACT_ATOMS: atom_id res chain seq x y z
N MET A 1 -42.32 -13.93 -7.56
CA MET A 1 -41.58 -15.07 -8.12
C MET A 1 -40.80 -14.47 -9.28
N ASP A 2 -39.52 -14.16 -9.17
CA ASP A 2 -38.38 -14.87 -8.58
C ASP A 2 -37.41 -13.86 -7.87
N PRO A 3 -36.56 -14.30 -6.94
CA PRO A 3 -35.81 -13.50 -5.97
C PRO A 3 -34.30 -13.37 -6.32
N MET A 4 -33.50 -12.95 -5.33
CA MET A 4 -32.01 -12.93 -5.27
C MET A 4 -31.34 -11.61 -5.67
N LEU A 5 -31.52 -10.59 -4.84
CA LEU A 5 -30.43 -9.66 -4.53
C LEU A 5 -29.46 -10.38 -3.59
N THR A 6 -28.47 -11.04 -4.16
CA THR A 6 -27.33 -11.58 -3.42
C THR A 6 -26.46 -10.41 -2.94
N THR A 7 -26.09 -10.51 -1.67
CA THR A 7 -25.16 -9.66 -0.92
C THR A 7 -23.93 -9.24 -1.73
N GLU A 8 -23.94 -8.02 -2.26
CA GLU A 8 -22.73 -7.33 -2.70
C GLU A 8 -21.96 -6.84 -1.46
N SER A 9 -20.74 -7.35 -1.32
CA SER A 9 -19.76 -6.96 -0.32
C SER A 9 -19.52 -5.45 -0.35
N ALA A 10 -19.94 -4.78 0.72
CA ALA A 10 -19.80 -3.34 0.90
C ALA A 10 -18.35 -2.96 1.24
N HIS A 11 -17.44 -2.97 0.26
CA HIS A 11 -16.08 -2.43 0.43
C HIS A 11 -16.11 -0.90 0.43
N ALA A 12 -15.90 -0.28 1.59
CA ALA A 12 -15.74 1.17 1.70
C ALA A 12 -14.34 1.58 1.19
N TYR A 13 -14.30 2.25 0.04
CA TYR A 13 -13.08 2.83 -0.51
C TYR A 13 -12.82 4.21 0.13
N VAL A 14 -11.80 4.31 0.98
CA VAL A 14 -11.27 5.63 1.40
C VAL A 14 -10.34 6.13 0.29
N LYS A 15 -10.89 6.90 -0.65
CA LYS A 15 -10.13 7.53 -1.73
C LYS A 15 -9.49 8.83 -1.22
N LEU A 16 -8.30 8.73 -0.64
CA LEU A 16 -7.45 9.89 -0.37
C LEU A 16 -6.66 10.23 -1.64
N PHE A 17 -7.13 11.23 -2.38
CA PHE A 17 -6.36 11.79 -3.49
C PHE A 17 -5.12 12.51 -2.97
N TYR A 18 -3.96 11.88 -3.04
CA TYR A 18 -2.67 12.56 -2.86
C TYR A 18 -2.31 13.28 -4.17
N LYS A 19 -2.88 14.47 -4.39
CA LYS A 19 -2.48 15.34 -5.50
C LYS A 19 -1.30 16.21 -5.03
N HIS A 20 -0.09 15.76 -5.38
CA HIS A 20 1.19 16.48 -5.40
C HIS A 20 1.60 17.28 -4.15
N ILE A 21 2.55 16.73 -3.39
CA ILE A 21 3.50 17.55 -2.62
C ILE A 21 4.89 17.40 -3.23
N THR A 22 5.22 18.33 -4.12
CA THR A 22 6.60 18.55 -4.57
C THR A 22 7.29 19.40 -3.51
N GLN A 23 8.24 18.84 -2.77
CA GLN A 23 9.15 19.63 -1.93
C GLN A 23 10.15 20.34 -2.86
N LEU A 24 9.98 21.66 -2.98
CA LEU A 24 10.74 22.56 -3.84
C LEU A 24 12.16 22.77 -3.27
N GLY A 25 13.19 22.33 -3.99
CA GLY A 25 14.59 22.69 -3.72
C GLY A 25 14.92 24.15 -4.12
N PRO A 26 16.02 24.72 -3.60
CA PRO A 26 16.28 26.17 -3.57
C PRO A 26 16.61 26.84 -4.93
N ARG A 27 16.41 26.18 -6.08
CA ARG A 27 16.78 26.73 -7.40
C ARG A 27 15.71 26.71 -8.49
N TYR A 28 14.44 26.48 -8.16
CA TYR A 28 13.34 26.71 -9.09
C TYR A 28 12.47 27.89 -8.65
N LYS A 29 12.41 28.93 -9.49
CA LYS A 29 11.49 30.06 -9.30
C LYS A 29 10.05 29.51 -9.22
N PRO A 30 9.31 29.76 -8.13
CA PRO A 30 7.96 29.22 -7.98
C PRO A 30 7.06 29.82 -9.05
N LEU A 31 6.31 28.97 -9.76
CA LEU A 31 5.09 29.41 -10.44
C LEU A 31 4.19 30.00 -9.35
N ARG A 32 4.11 31.34 -9.31
CA ARG A 32 3.45 32.16 -8.27
C ARG A 32 1.93 31.92 -8.12
N HIS A 33 1.36 30.87 -8.73
CA HIS A 33 -0.08 30.68 -8.90
C HIS A 33 -0.71 29.52 -8.13
N ILE A 34 0.06 28.67 -7.44
CA ILE A 34 -0.49 27.52 -6.69
C ILE A 34 -0.33 27.73 -5.17
N LYS A 35 -0.63 28.95 -4.71
CA LYS A 35 -1.03 29.26 -3.32
C LYS A 35 -2.49 29.73 -3.29
N ARG A 36 -3.30 29.33 -4.27
CA ARG A 36 -4.74 29.59 -4.24
C ARG A 36 -5.37 28.65 -3.21
N ARG A 37 -5.68 29.23 -2.05
CA ARG A 37 -6.72 28.81 -1.11
C ARG A 37 -7.70 27.87 -1.79
N THR A 38 -7.78 26.61 -1.35
CA THR A 38 -9.01 25.85 -1.53
C THR A 38 -10.09 26.61 -0.77
N THR A 39 -10.88 27.42 -1.48
CA THR A 39 -12.00 28.19 -0.91
C THR A 39 -13.22 27.31 -0.64
N ASN A 40 -13.04 25.98 -0.63
CA ASN A 40 -14.10 25.04 -0.31
C ASN A 40 -14.17 24.84 1.21
N PRO A 41 -15.21 25.35 1.89
CA PRO A 41 -15.33 25.27 3.35
C PRO A 41 -15.42 23.84 3.89
N SER A 42 -15.65 22.83 3.04
CA SER A 42 -15.66 21.42 3.44
C SER A 42 -14.28 20.76 3.52
N VAL A 43 -13.21 21.41 3.05
CA VAL A 43 -11.85 20.84 3.08
C VAL A 43 -11.10 21.35 4.30
N LYS A 44 -10.80 20.45 5.24
CA LYS A 44 -9.96 20.74 6.40
C LYS A 44 -8.48 20.73 5.99
N VAL A 45 -7.82 21.89 6.07
CA VAL A 45 -6.37 22.01 5.90
C VAL A 45 -5.68 21.80 7.24
N ILE A 46 -4.77 20.83 7.31
CA ILE A 46 -4.03 20.49 8.53
C ILE A 46 -2.56 20.85 8.32
N ASN A 47 -2.02 21.71 9.19
CA ASN A 47 -0.60 22.05 9.17
C ASN A 47 0.22 20.94 9.84
N THR A 48 1.29 20.48 9.18
CA THR A 48 2.11 19.34 9.61
C THR A 48 3.60 19.74 9.60
N PRO A 49 4.07 20.56 10.57
CA PRO A 49 5.39 21.20 10.52
C PRO A 49 6.58 20.24 10.75
N ASP A 50 6.33 19.05 11.28
CA ASP A 50 7.34 18.03 11.54
C ASP A 50 8.18 17.70 10.28
N GLN A 51 9.50 17.81 10.44
CA GLN A 51 10.50 17.58 9.39
C GLN A 51 11.17 16.20 9.52
N ASP A 52 10.98 15.49 10.62
CA ASP A 52 11.54 14.15 10.84
C ASP A 52 10.63 13.05 10.25
N ALA A 53 9.42 13.41 9.84
CA ALA A 53 8.47 12.53 9.17
C ALA A 53 8.08 13.05 7.78
N THR A 54 8.00 12.14 6.81
CA THR A 54 7.51 12.46 5.46
C THR A 54 6.04 12.88 5.50
N ASP A 55 5.58 13.63 4.50
CA ASP A 55 4.16 13.99 4.41
C ASP A 55 3.26 12.77 4.28
N PHE A 56 3.75 11.67 3.70
CA PHE A 56 3.03 10.41 3.68
C PHE A 56 2.85 9.84 5.09
N THR A 57 3.92 9.77 5.89
CA THR A 57 3.84 9.31 7.29
C THR A 57 2.86 10.16 8.11
N LYS A 58 2.96 11.50 8.00
CA LYS A 58 2.09 12.43 8.74
C LYS A 58 0.63 12.28 8.31
N CYS A 59 0.38 12.11 7.01
CA CYS A 59 -0.96 11.84 6.48
C CYS A 59 -1.53 10.54 7.05
N LEU A 60 -0.75 9.46 7.05
CA LEU A 60 -1.19 8.17 7.54
C LEU A 60 -1.54 8.20 9.04
N GLN A 61 -0.78 8.93 9.86
CA GLN A 61 -1.10 9.16 11.28
C GLN A 61 -2.46 9.85 11.47
N ILE A 62 -2.74 10.88 10.67
CA ILE A 62 -4.01 11.62 10.73
C ILE A 62 -5.16 10.70 10.33
N VAL A 63 -5.01 9.97 9.23
CA VAL A 63 -6.02 9.05 8.69
C VAL A 63 -6.30 7.92 9.67
N SER A 64 -5.26 7.29 10.23
CA SER A 64 -5.42 6.19 11.18
C SER A 64 -6.19 6.64 12.43
N ARG A 65 -5.86 7.81 12.99
CA ARG A 65 -6.60 8.39 14.13
C ARG A 65 -8.07 8.67 13.78
N ALA A 66 -8.33 9.20 12.58
CA ALA A 66 -9.69 9.47 12.13
C ALA A 66 -10.50 8.16 12.03
N ILE A 67 -9.94 7.11 11.42
CA ILE A 67 -10.56 5.80 11.32
C ILE A 67 -10.90 5.24 12.71
N THR A 68 -9.94 5.22 13.64
CA THR A 68 -10.18 4.76 15.03
C THR A 68 -11.30 5.54 15.72
N SER A 69 -11.38 6.85 15.51
CA SER A 69 -12.43 7.69 16.10
C SER A 69 -13.82 7.48 15.48
N MET A 70 -13.89 6.97 14.25
CA MET A 70 -15.16 6.69 13.55
C MET A 70 -15.70 5.29 13.87
N SER A 71 -14.83 4.33 14.19
CA SER A 71 -15.19 2.95 14.51
C SER A 71 -16.03 2.78 15.79
N THR A 72 -16.23 3.84 16.58
CA THR A 72 -17.09 3.83 17.79
C THR A 72 -18.56 4.14 17.51
N SER A 73 -18.97 4.28 16.24
CA SER A 73 -20.35 4.58 15.84
C SER A 73 -20.95 3.41 15.04
N ASP A 74 -22.07 2.87 15.51
CA ASP A 74 -22.73 1.63 15.02
C ASP A 74 -23.23 1.70 13.56
N THR A 75 -23.05 2.82 12.86
CA THR A 75 -23.56 3.06 11.49
C THR A 75 -22.45 3.16 10.44
N VAL A 76 -21.18 2.98 10.80
CA VAL A 76 -20.05 3.17 9.87
C VAL A 76 -19.71 1.88 9.15
N GLN A 77 -19.73 1.95 7.81
CA GLN A 77 -19.28 0.88 6.92
C GLN A 77 -17.81 0.50 7.25
N LYS A 78 -17.55 -0.78 7.45
CA LYS A 78 -16.24 -1.29 7.87
C LYS A 78 -15.18 -0.98 6.81
N ILE A 79 -14.19 -0.18 7.18
CA ILE A 79 -13.01 0.08 6.33
C ILE A 79 -12.11 -1.16 6.38
N SER A 80 -11.73 -1.68 5.22
CA SER A 80 -10.95 -2.92 5.11
C SER A 80 -9.47 -2.69 4.79
N CYS A 81 -9.11 -1.54 4.22
CA CYS A 81 -7.73 -1.19 3.87
C CYS A 81 -7.57 0.33 3.65
N ILE A 82 -6.32 0.78 3.58
CA ILE A 82 -5.93 2.12 3.16
C ILE A 82 -5.21 2.00 1.82
N VAL A 83 -5.67 2.70 0.80
CA VAL A 83 -5.04 2.72 -0.53
C VAL A 83 -4.29 4.03 -0.73
N VAL A 84 -3.01 3.92 -1.10
CA VAL A 84 -2.10 5.03 -1.32
C VAL A 84 -1.72 5.05 -2.80
N LEU A 85 -2.20 6.07 -3.51
CA LEU A 85 -1.89 6.29 -4.92
C LEU A 85 -0.69 7.23 -5.02
N TYR A 86 0.34 6.82 -5.75
CA TYR A 86 1.49 7.67 -6.08
C TYR A 86 2.10 7.23 -7.42
N GLY A 87 2.89 8.12 -8.04
CA GLY A 87 3.62 7.79 -9.27
C GLY A 87 5.00 7.24 -8.93
N SER A 88 5.41 6.18 -9.62
CA SER A 88 6.71 5.55 -9.43
C SER A 88 7.80 6.15 -10.32
N GLY A 89 9.07 5.85 -10.01
CA GLY A 89 10.21 6.23 -10.84
C GLY A 89 10.72 7.65 -10.61
N GLY A 90 10.36 8.24 -9.48
CA GLY A 90 10.84 9.55 -9.05
C GLY A 90 12.21 9.49 -8.39
N ARG A 91 12.39 10.31 -7.35
CA ARG A 91 13.60 10.29 -6.53
C ARG A 91 13.68 8.99 -5.72
N ALA A 92 14.79 8.26 -5.83
CA ALA A 92 14.98 7.00 -5.12
C ALA A 92 14.83 7.12 -3.59
N ASP A 93 15.30 8.22 -2.99
CA ASP A 93 15.15 8.44 -1.55
C ASP A 93 13.68 8.65 -1.14
N HIS A 94 12.85 9.18 -2.03
CA HIS A 94 11.40 9.32 -1.80
C HIS A 94 10.72 7.95 -1.85
N GLU A 95 11.08 7.11 -2.83
CA GLU A 95 10.58 5.72 -2.95
C GLU A 95 10.89 4.92 -1.67
N LEU A 96 12.14 4.99 -1.20
CA LEU A 96 12.54 4.33 0.05
C LEU A 96 11.85 4.93 1.28
N GLY A 97 11.60 6.24 1.30
CA GLY A 97 10.81 6.90 2.34
C GLY A 97 9.35 6.44 2.38
N ILE A 98 8.76 6.15 1.22
CA ILE A 98 7.42 5.56 1.10
C ILE A 98 7.42 4.14 1.67
N LEU A 99 8.38 3.31 1.28
CA LEU A 99 8.52 1.95 1.80
C LEU A 99 8.76 1.93 3.31
N LYS A 100 9.61 2.83 3.82
CA LYS A 100 9.82 3.00 5.27
C LYS A 100 8.51 3.33 6.00
N THR A 101 7.63 4.11 5.38
CA THR A 101 6.33 4.45 5.97
C THR A 101 5.43 3.22 6.15
N LEU A 102 5.54 2.18 5.31
CA LEU A 102 4.80 0.92 5.53
C LEU A 102 5.22 0.20 6.83
N PHE A 103 6.50 0.26 7.21
CA PHE A 103 6.94 -0.29 8.49
C PHE A 103 6.39 0.50 9.67
N ILE A 104 6.27 1.83 9.53
CA ILE A 104 5.63 2.67 10.55
C ILE A 104 4.12 2.39 10.61
N ALA A 105 3.48 2.19 9.45
CA ALA A 105 2.05 1.92 9.34
C ALA A 105 1.58 0.74 10.20
N ARG A 106 2.39 -0.32 10.26
CA ARG A 106 2.14 -1.51 11.08
C ARG A 106 1.86 -1.16 12.54
N ASP A 107 2.53 -0.14 13.08
CA ASP A 107 2.40 0.27 14.48
C ASP A 107 1.32 1.36 14.66
N LEU A 108 0.75 1.88 13.56
CA LEU A 108 -0.29 2.92 13.55
C LEU A 108 -1.70 2.38 13.28
N THR A 109 -1.82 1.28 12.54
CA THR A 109 -3.12 0.73 12.12
C THR A 109 -3.03 -0.77 11.86
N GLU A 110 -4.11 -1.49 12.17
CA GLU A 110 -4.26 -2.91 11.82
C GLU A 110 -4.73 -3.10 10.36
N LEU A 111 -5.14 -2.01 9.70
CA LEU A 111 -5.57 -2.05 8.31
C LEU A 111 -4.38 -2.23 7.37
N PRO A 112 -4.48 -3.12 6.37
CA PRO A 112 -3.51 -3.17 5.29
C PRO A 112 -3.36 -1.81 4.60
N VAL A 113 -2.12 -1.38 4.38
CA VAL A 113 -1.79 -0.18 3.60
C VAL A 113 -1.24 -0.62 2.25
N LEU A 114 -2.02 -0.40 1.19
CA LEU A 114 -1.70 -0.79 -0.18
C LEU A 114 -1.10 0.41 -0.91
N LEU A 115 0.14 0.26 -1.38
CA LEU A 115 0.76 1.18 -2.31
C LEU A 115 0.37 0.79 -3.72
N VAL A 116 -0.19 1.73 -4.48
CA VAL A 116 -0.65 1.50 -5.85
C VAL A 116 -0.02 2.52 -6.78
N THR A 117 0.70 2.01 -7.78
CA THR A 117 1.30 2.78 -8.87
C THR A 117 0.64 2.40 -10.19
N GLU A 118 1.07 3.02 -11.29
CA GLU A 118 0.67 2.66 -12.64
C GLU A 118 1.01 1.22 -13.03
N SER A 119 1.96 0.58 -12.35
CA SER A 119 2.54 -0.71 -12.73
C SER A 119 2.51 -1.77 -11.64
N SER A 120 2.27 -1.39 -10.38
CA SER A 120 2.35 -2.32 -9.25
C SER A 120 1.38 -2.01 -8.11
N ILE A 121 0.97 -3.06 -7.41
CA ILE A 121 0.32 -3.00 -6.10
C ILE A 121 1.27 -3.67 -5.10
N SER A 122 1.62 -2.96 -4.02
CA SER A 122 2.58 -3.46 -3.03
C SER A 122 2.12 -3.19 -1.60
N TRP A 123 2.37 -4.12 -0.69
CA TRP A 123 2.09 -3.94 0.73
C TRP A 123 2.99 -4.81 1.61
N LEU A 124 3.10 -4.43 2.88
CA LEU A 124 3.93 -5.15 3.84
C LEU A 124 3.13 -6.32 4.44
N LEU A 125 3.66 -7.53 4.28
CA LEU A 125 3.20 -8.71 5.01
C LEU A 125 3.92 -8.76 6.35
N ILE A 126 3.18 -9.01 7.42
CA ILE A 126 3.74 -9.13 8.77
C ILE A 126 4.26 -10.54 9.02
N LYS A 127 5.09 -10.69 10.05
CA LYS A 127 5.55 -11.98 10.55
C LYS A 127 4.37 -12.92 10.80
N GLY A 128 4.51 -14.18 10.37
CA GLY A 128 3.54 -15.24 10.57
C GLY A 128 2.99 -15.78 9.25
N SER A 129 1.78 -16.31 9.29
CA SER A 129 1.08 -16.86 8.13
C SER A 129 0.18 -15.81 7.50
N ASN A 130 0.45 -15.49 6.24
CA ASN A 130 -0.30 -14.54 5.44
C ASN A 130 -1.02 -15.28 4.30
N ILE A 131 -2.24 -14.83 3.96
CA ILE A 131 -3.01 -15.35 2.82
C ILE A 131 -3.34 -14.17 1.91
N VAL A 132 -2.96 -14.29 0.64
CA VAL A 132 -3.33 -13.33 -0.40
C VAL A 132 -4.35 -14.01 -1.32
N MET A 133 -5.55 -13.42 -1.36
CA MET A 133 -6.63 -13.86 -2.23
C MET A 133 -6.69 -12.94 -3.44
N LEU A 134 -6.59 -13.51 -4.64
CA LEU A 134 -6.56 -12.79 -5.91
C LEU A 134 -7.72 -13.25 -6.81
N GLU A 135 -8.18 -12.34 -7.66
CA GLU A 135 -9.08 -12.70 -8.76
C GLU A 135 -8.33 -13.49 -9.84
N SER A 136 -9.04 -14.37 -10.55
CA SER A 136 -8.45 -15.28 -11.55
C SER A 136 -7.68 -14.57 -12.66
N GLN A 137 -8.01 -13.31 -12.97
CA GLN A 137 -7.27 -12.50 -13.95
C GLN A 137 -5.81 -12.24 -13.57
N HIS A 138 -5.44 -12.39 -12.30
CA HIS A 138 -4.05 -12.23 -11.85
C HIS A 138 -3.22 -13.49 -12.05
N ILE A 139 -3.80 -14.64 -12.44
CA ILE A 139 -3.02 -15.85 -12.74
C ILE A 139 -2.07 -15.55 -13.91
N GLY A 140 -0.79 -15.84 -13.70
CA GLY A 140 0.29 -15.54 -14.64
C GLY A 140 0.91 -14.15 -14.50
N ALA A 141 0.30 -13.25 -13.72
CA ALA A 141 0.84 -11.92 -13.45
C ALA A 141 2.17 -12.00 -12.70
N TYR A 142 3.05 -11.04 -12.95
CA TYR A 142 4.32 -10.97 -12.23
C TYR A 142 4.11 -10.53 -10.78
N CYS A 143 4.88 -11.13 -9.88
CA CYS A 143 4.89 -10.76 -8.46
C CYS A 143 6.29 -10.92 -7.86
N GLY A 144 6.44 -10.46 -6.62
CA GLY A 144 7.68 -10.60 -5.87
C GLY A 144 7.51 -10.50 -4.36
N LEU A 145 8.54 -10.99 -3.67
CA LEU A 145 8.69 -11.00 -2.21
C LEU A 145 10.06 -10.39 -1.90
N ILE A 146 10.06 -9.18 -1.33
CA ILE A 146 11.26 -8.36 -1.16
C ILE A 146 11.57 -8.17 0.35
N PRO A 147 12.73 -8.65 0.84
CA PRO A 147 13.13 -8.58 2.24
C PRO A 147 13.70 -7.20 2.59
N ILE A 148 12.86 -6.16 2.59
CA ILE A 148 13.34 -4.77 2.63
C ILE A 148 13.96 -4.35 3.97
N GLY A 149 13.47 -4.89 5.08
CA GLY A 149 13.92 -4.53 6.42
C GLY A 149 15.03 -5.43 6.96
N HIS A 150 14.81 -6.74 6.88
CA HIS A 150 15.69 -7.79 7.38
C HIS A 150 15.56 -9.02 6.49
N SER A 151 16.57 -9.89 6.52
CA SER A 151 16.46 -11.25 5.99
C SER A 151 15.24 -11.95 6.59
N SER A 152 14.50 -12.70 5.78
CA SER A 152 13.30 -13.43 6.22
C SER A 152 13.33 -14.85 5.69
N ASN A 153 13.08 -15.83 6.55
CA ASN A 153 12.88 -17.20 6.13
C ASN A 153 11.42 -17.39 5.69
N VAL A 154 11.24 -17.83 4.44
CA VAL A 154 9.94 -17.81 3.76
C VAL A 154 9.58 -19.17 3.16
N THR A 155 8.33 -19.57 3.38
CA THR A 155 7.68 -20.69 2.68
C THR A 155 6.42 -20.18 1.98
N THR A 156 6.19 -20.61 0.75
CA THR A 156 5.02 -20.17 -0.04
C THR A 156 4.27 -21.31 -0.71
N THR A 157 3.00 -21.07 -1.01
CA THR A 157 2.22 -21.86 -1.99
C THR A 157 1.49 -20.93 -2.95
N GLY A 158 1.09 -21.43 -4.12
CA GLY A 158 0.31 -20.67 -5.11
C GLY A 158 1.13 -19.76 -6.02
N LEU A 159 2.47 -19.76 -5.89
CA LEU A 159 3.40 -19.11 -6.83
C LEU A 159 3.96 -20.12 -7.84
N GLU A 160 4.48 -19.63 -8.96
CA GLU A 160 5.16 -20.45 -9.97
C GLU A 160 6.46 -21.02 -9.41
N TRP A 161 7.24 -20.17 -8.74
CA TRP A 161 8.43 -20.56 -8.00
C TRP A 161 8.14 -20.43 -6.51
N ASN A 162 7.56 -21.48 -5.93
CA ASN A 162 7.33 -21.51 -4.48
C ASN A 162 8.63 -21.64 -3.70
N LEU A 163 8.66 -21.02 -2.53
CA LEU A 163 9.76 -21.10 -1.58
C LEU A 163 9.46 -22.19 -0.55
N ASP A 164 10.48 -22.94 -0.14
CA ASP A 164 10.39 -23.93 0.93
C ASP A 164 11.50 -23.67 1.95
N ASN A 165 11.15 -22.96 3.03
CA ASN A 165 12.06 -22.58 4.11
C ASN A 165 13.36 -21.91 3.58
N GLN A 166 13.19 -21.00 2.62
CA GLN A 166 14.29 -20.29 1.98
C GLN A 166 14.50 -18.92 2.59
N ILE A 167 15.75 -18.56 2.83
CA ILE A 167 16.12 -17.23 3.33
C ILE A 167 16.10 -16.26 2.15
N LEU A 168 15.21 -15.27 2.24
CA LEU A 168 15.23 -14.09 1.38
C LEU A 168 16.07 -13.00 2.04
N ASP A 169 17.06 -12.49 1.32
CA ASP A 169 17.97 -11.44 1.77
C ASP A 169 18.51 -10.64 0.56
N PHE A 170 18.82 -9.35 0.72
CA PHE A 170 19.33 -8.51 -0.37
C PHE A 170 20.76 -8.88 -0.81
N GLU A 171 21.58 -9.46 0.06
CA GLU A 171 22.89 -10.02 -0.29
C GLU A 171 22.76 -11.44 -0.87
N GLY A 172 21.58 -12.05 -0.76
CA GLY A 172 21.28 -13.40 -1.23
C GLY A 172 20.11 -13.43 -2.20
N LEU A 173 19.10 -14.25 -1.89
CA LEU A 173 17.94 -14.43 -2.74
C LEU A 173 16.91 -13.34 -2.49
N VAL A 174 16.49 -12.66 -3.55
CA VAL A 174 15.27 -11.86 -3.57
C VAL A 174 14.34 -12.48 -4.60
N SER A 175 13.09 -12.79 -4.22
CA SER A 175 12.11 -13.35 -5.15
C SER A 175 11.52 -12.23 -6.01
N THR A 176 12.23 -11.84 -7.07
CA THR A 176 11.74 -10.93 -8.11
C THR A 176 11.30 -11.70 -9.35
N SER A 177 10.35 -11.14 -10.11
CA SER A 177 9.84 -11.75 -11.35
C SER A 177 9.25 -13.15 -11.17
N ASN A 178 8.71 -13.42 -9.98
CA ASN A 178 7.90 -14.60 -9.72
C ASN A 178 6.55 -14.45 -10.45
N LYS A 179 5.74 -15.51 -10.50
CA LYS A 179 4.41 -15.47 -11.13
C LYS A 179 3.35 -16.07 -10.22
N VAL A 180 2.16 -15.50 -10.29
CA VAL A 180 0.99 -16.06 -9.63
C VAL A 180 0.55 -17.33 -10.36
N LYS A 181 0.37 -18.43 -9.63
CA LYS A 181 -0.08 -19.73 -10.18
C LYS A 181 -1.48 -20.11 -9.69
N ASP A 182 -1.89 -19.60 -8.53
CA ASP A 182 -3.17 -19.88 -7.89
C ASP A 182 -3.83 -18.56 -7.40
N THR A 183 -5.16 -18.54 -7.31
CA THR A 183 -5.92 -17.42 -6.73
C THR A 183 -5.73 -17.32 -5.22
N LYS A 184 -5.28 -18.40 -4.56
CA LYS A 184 -4.90 -18.39 -3.15
C LYS A 184 -3.40 -18.60 -3.00
N ILE A 185 -2.71 -17.55 -2.58
CA ILE A 185 -1.28 -17.60 -2.23
C ILE A 185 -1.16 -17.66 -0.71
N THR A 186 -0.36 -18.59 -0.19
CA THR A 186 0.03 -18.59 1.22
C THR A 186 1.50 -18.21 1.35
N ILE A 187 1.82 -17.35 2.30
CA ILE A 187 3.18 -16.87 2.56
C ILE A 187 3.40 -16.92 4.07
N ILE A 188 4.31 -17.77 4.51
CA ILE A 188 4.76 -17.84 5.89
C ILE A 188 6.13 -17.18 5.95
N CYS A 189 6.30 -16.17 6.79
CA CYS A 189 7.57 -15.46 6.96
C CYS A 189 7.88 -15.18 8.44
N ASP A 190 9.14 -15.22 8.83
CA ASP A 190 9.56 -14.95 10.21
C ASP A 190 9.88 -13.46 10.49
N HIS A 191 10.07 -12.67 9.42
CA HIS A 191 10.20 -11.22 9.44
C HIS A 191 9.32 -10.56 8.37
N PRO A 192 8.92 -9.29 8.55
CA PRO A 192 8.10 -8.59 7.57
C PRO A 192 8.71 -8.58 6.17
N ILE A 193 7.88 -8.80 5.16
CA ILE A 193 8.31 -8.86 3.77
C ILE A 193 7.38 -8.04 2.89
N LEU A 194 7.94 -7.29 1.93
CA LEU A 194 7.12 -6.57 0.96
C LEU A 194 6.63 -7.57 -0.09
N PHE A 195 5.32 -7.74 -0.20
CA PHE A 195 4.71 -8.39 -1.36
C PHE A 195 4.40 -7.34 -2.41
N THR A 196 4.72 -7.63 -3.66
CA THR A 196 4.42 -6.78 -4.81
C THR A 196 3.84 -7.63 -5.94
N ILE A 197 2.86 -7.09 -6.64
CA ILE A 197 2.22 -7.72 -7.80
C ILE A 197 2.00 -6.68 -8.89
N GLU A 198 2.12 -7.13 -10.14
CA GLU A 198 1.80 -6.36 -11.33
C GLU A 198 0.38 -5.78 -11.24
N ASN A 199 0.25 -4.48 -11.50
CA ASN A 199 -1.04 -3.82 -11.55
C ASN A 199 -1.66 -4.05 -12.93
N LEU A 200 -2.65 -4.94 -13.00
CA LEU A 200 -3.39 -5.24 -14.22
C LEU A 200 -4.53 -4.24 -14.49
N MET A 201 -4.74 -3.26 -13.62
CA MET A 201 -5.73 -2.22 -13.89
C MET A 201 -5.23 -1.36 -15.04
N ASN A 202 -5.91 -1.47 -16.19
CA ASN A 202 -5.78 -0.51 -17.28
C ASN A 202 -6.30 0.86 -16.83
N ILE A 203 -5.44 1.62 -16.15
CA ILE A 203 -5.68 3.03 -15.89
C ILE A 203 -5.29 3.76 -17.18
N SER A 204 -6.15 3.65 -18.20
CA SER A 204 -6.04 4.52 -19.38
C SER A 204 -6.13 5.97 -18.87
N PRO A 205 -5.16 6.85 -19.24
CA PRO A 205 -5.17 8.24 -18.81
C PRO A 205 -6.37 9.03 -19.32
#